data_AF-A0A811RSH2-F1
#
_entry.id   AF-A0A811RSH2-F1
#
_cell.length_a   1.000
_cell.length_b   1.000
_cell.length_c   1.000
_cell.angle_alpha   90.00
_cell.angle_beta   90.00
_cell.angle_gamma   90.00
#
_symmetry.space_group_name_H-M   'P 1'
#
loop_
_entity.id
_entity.type
_entity.pdbx_description
1 polymer ?
#
loop_
_entity_poly.entity_id
_entity_poly.type
_entity_poly.pdbx_seq_one_letter_code
_entity_poly.pdbx_strand_id
1 'polypeptide(L)'
;MDIVYSQYDEIDIYNIYEPKCLLNQSSASSENHAFSMNGQEKFRRRIRMFSGYDPCYSSYAEDYFNKKEVQKAFHANVVSGSLPVKWHVCSDPILNSYNFSVFSVLPIYSKLIKAGLRVWLYSGDADGRVPVIGSRYCVEALKLRMKTQWQPWYLDKQVSGRFVEYYGMSMVTVRGAGHLVPLNKPAEGLTLINTFLRGEQLPTHGRTFIDGAVG
;
A
#
# COMPACT_ATOMS: atom_id res chain seq x y z
N MET A 1 -29.79 6.20 -7.46
CA MET A 1 -28.32 6.17 -7.43
C MET A 1 -27.84 5.42 -8.65
N ASP A 2 -26.76 5.85 -9.26
CA ASP A 2 -26.16 5.21 -10.44
C ASP A 2 -25.71 3.78 -10.12
N ILE A 3 -25.88 2.84 -11.05
CA ILE A 3 -25.54 1.41 -10.87
C ILE A 3 -24.07 1.26 -10.48
N VAL A 4 -23.22 2.13 -11.03
CA VAL A 4 -21.79 2.19 -10.74
C VAL A 4 -21.53 2.49 -9.26
N TYR A 5 -22.27 3.44 -8.66
CA TYR A 5 -22.06 3.82 -7.26
C TYR A 5 -22.58 2.76 -6.27
N SER A 6 -23.64 2.02 -6.63
CA SER A 6 -24.18 0.95 -5.78
C SER A 6 -23.26 -0.26 -5.65
N GLN A 7 -22.27 -0.42 -6.53
CA GLN A 7 -21.36 -1.57 -6.53
C GLN A 7 -20.00 -1.27 -5.89
N TYR A 8 -19.74 -0.05 -5.41
CA TYR A 8 -18.44 0.27 -4.78
C TYR A 8 -18.17 -0.53 -3.51
N ASP A 9 -19.21 -0.97 -2.81
CA ASP A 9 -19.06 -1.83 -1.64
C ASP A 9 -18.50 -3.22 -1.98
N GLU A 10 -18.55 -3.64 -3.26
CA GLU A 10 -17.99 -4.89 -3.75
C GLU A 10 -16.50 -4.77 -4.13
N ILE A 11 -15.99 -3.54 -4.26
CA ILE A 11 -14.61 -3.25 -4.68
C ILE A 11 -13.75 -2.98 -3.45
N ASP A 12 -12.51 -3.49 -3.45
CA ASP A 12 -11.51 -3.06 -2.46
C ASP A 12 -11.07 -1.62 -2.78
N ILE A 13 -11.54 -0.65 -1.98
CA ILE A 13 -11.20 0.76 -2.15
C ILE A 13 -9.70 1.04 -2.00
N TYR A 14 -8.95 0.16 -1.33
CA TYR A 14 -7.51 0.29 -1.16
C TYR A 14 -6.72 -0.25 -2.36
N ASN A 15 -7.31 -1.07 -3.22
CA ASN A 15 -6.75 -1.43 -4.51
C ASN A 15 -7.87 -1.90 -5.46
N ILE A 16 -8.31 -1.01 -6.36
CA ILE A 16 -9.50 -1.25 -7.19
C ILE A 16 -9.35 -2.37 -8.23
N TYR A 17 -8.15 -2.93 -8.39
CA TYR A 17 -7.88 -4.05 -9.29
C TYR A 17 -7.71 -5.39 -8.58
N GLU A 18 -7.67 -5.40 -7.25
CA GLU A 18 -7.50 -6.62 -6.46
C GLU A 18 -8.84 -7.14 -5.91
N PRO A 19 -8.96 -8.45 -5.64
CA PRO A 19 -10.15 -9.00 -5.02
C PRO A 19 -10.34 -8.48 -3.59
N LYS A 20 -11.59 -8.44 -3.14
CA LYS A 20 -11.94 -8.14 -1.74
C LYS A 20 -11.83 -9.40 -0.87
N CYS A 21 -11.43 -9.24 0.40
CA CYS A 21 -11.46 -10.34 1.36
C CYS A 21 -12.90 -10.70 1.76
N LEU A 22 -13.27 -11.99 1.66
CA LEU A 22 -14.63 -12.49 1.94
C LEU A 22 -14.73 -13.41 3.17
N LEU A 23 -13.68 -13.57 3.98
CA LEU A 23 -13.65 -14.55 5.09
C LEU A 23 -14.74 -14.37 6.16
N ASN A 24 -15.40 -13.20 6.20
CA ASN A 24 -16.53 -12.94 7.10
C ASN A 24 -17.92 -13.06 6.44
N GLN A 25 -18.02 -13.43 5.15
CA GLN A 25 -19.28 -13.56 4.41
C GLN A 25 -19.77 -15.01 4.22
N SER A 26 -19.16 -15.99 4.91
CA SER A 26 -19.65 -17.38 4.92
C SER A 26 -20.89 -17.60 5.81
N SER A 27 -21.64 -16.54 6.14
CA SER A 27 -22.87 -16.62 6.91
C SER A 27 -23.95 -15.73 6.29
N ALA A 28 -24.88 -16.39 5.60
CA ALA A 28 -26.22 -15.93 5.20
C ALA A 28 -26.36 -14.97 4.00
N SER A 29 -26.41 -15.55 2.80
CA SER A 29 -27.63 -15.51 2.00
C SER A 29 -27.82 -16.85 1.28
N SER A 30 -28.98 -17.43 1.50
CA SER A 30 -29.39 -18.78 1.14
C SER A 30 -29.70 -18.90 -0.34
N GLU A 31 -28.97 -19.76 -1.06
CA GLU A 31 -29.57 -20.60 -2.09
C GLU A 31 -29.14 -22.04 -1.89
N ASN A 32 -30.14 -22.91 -1.84
CA ASN A 32 -30.05 -24.33 -1.57
C ASN A 32 -29.28 -25.05 -2.68
N HIS A 33 -28.02 -25.41 -2.43
CA HIS A 33 -27.46 -26.64 -2.99
C HIS A 33 -26.66 -27.37 -1.91
N ALA A 34 -27.32 -28.35 -1.31
CA ALA A 34 -26.70 -29.33 -0.44
C ALA A 34 -25.66 -30.14 -1.23
N PHE A 35 -24.39 -29.79 -1.10
CA PHE A 35 -23.31 -30.72 -1.41
C PHE A 35 -22.94 -31.48 -0.13
N SER A 36 -23.55 -32.66 -0.03
CA SER A 36 -23.20 -33.72 0.91
C SER A 36 -21.68 -33.92 0.94
N MET A 37 -21.04 -33.59 2.07
CA MET A 37 -19.68 -34.02 2.35
C MET A 37 -19.71 -35.53 2.62
N ASN A 38 -19.59 -36.31 1.57
CA ASN A 38 -19.19 -37.70 1.72
C ASN A 38 -17.67 -37.74 1.91
N GLY A 39 -17.25 -38.35 3.02
CA GLY A 39 -15.85 -38.61 3.28
C GLY A 39 -15.25 -39.48 2.18
N GLN A 40 -13.96 -39.27 1.92
CA GLN A 40 -13.16 -39.83 0.84
C GLN A 40 -13.26 -39.04 -0.47
N GLU A 41 -12.32 -38.11 -0.67
CA GLU A 41 -11.54 -38.05 -1.92
C GLU A 41 -10.25 -37.27 -1.67
N LYS A 42 -9.15 -38.02 -1.62
CA LYS A 42 -7.79 -37.53 -1.71
C LYS A 42 -7.58 -36.93 -3.11
N PHE A 43 -7.98 -35.68 -3.31
CA PHE A 43 -7.47 -34.90 -4.42
C PHE A 43 -7.22 -33.47 -3.95
N ARG A 44 -6.10 -33.29 -3.25
CA ARG A 44 -5.40 -32.01 -3.19
C ARG A 44 -5.07 -31.62 -4.64
N ARG A 45 -6.01 -30.99 -5.35
CA ARG A 45 -5.65 -30.08 -6.43
C ARG A 45 -4.79 -29.04 -5.75
N ARG A 46 -3.47 -29.20 -5.86
CA ARG A 46 -2.53 -28.11 -5.68
C ARG A 46 -2.95 -27.05 -6.70
N ILE A 47 -3.86 -26.17 -6.29
CA ILE A 47 -3.88 -24.83 -6.85
C ILE A 47 -2.47 -24.34 -6.52
N ARG A 48 -1.62 -24.26 -7.53
CA ARG A 48 -0.39 -23.49 -7.43
C ARG A 48 -0.86 -22.08 -7.05
N MET A 49 -0.76 -21.71 -5.78
CA MET A 49 -0.65 -20.30 -5.44
C MET A 49 0.59 -19.82 -6.18
N PHE A 50 0.40 -19.17 -7.32
CA PHE A 50 1.39 -18.19 -7.74
C PHE A 50 1.59 -17.28 -6.53
N SER A 51 2.84 -16.97 -6.18
CA SER A 51 3.16 -15.93 -5.19
C SER A 51 2.32 -14.69 -5.52
N GLY A 52 1.25 -14.46 -4.77
CA GLY A 52 0.15 -13.61 -5.18
C GLY A 52 -0.40 -12.85 -3.98
N TYR A 53 -0.98 -11.69 -4.26
CA TYR A 53 -1.66 -10.86 -3.26
C TYR A 53 -2.84 -11.64 -2.67
N ASP A 54 -2.90 -11.71 -1.34
CA ASP A 54 -4.04 -12.25 -0.60
C ASP A 54 -4.73 -11.10 0.13
N PRO A 55 -5.97 -10.73 -0.23
CA PRO A 55 -6.65 -9.59 0.37
C PRO A 55 -7.00 -9.79 1.84
N CYS A 56 -6.92 -11.03 2.36
CA CYS A 56 -7.21 -11.37 3.74
C CYS A 56 -5.97 -11.33 4.65
N TYR A 57 -4.86 -10.73 4.19
CA TYR A 57 -3.57 -10.68 4.89
C TYR A 57 -3.63 -10.19 6.35
N SER A 58 -4.58 -9.29 6.68
CA SER A 58 -4.74 -8.73 8.03
C SER A 58 -5.10 -9.81 9.06
N SER A 59 -5.95 -10.77 8.70
CA SER A 59 -6.36 -11.87 9.58
C SER A 59 -5.15 -12.72 10.01
N TYR A 60 -4.22 -12.98 9.10
CA TYR A 60 -3.01 -13.74 9.38
C TYR A 60 -2.09 -13.01 10.37
N ALA A 61 -2.01 -11.69 10.25
CA ALA A 61 -1.27 -10.87 11.20
C ALA A 61 -1.92 -10.91 12.59
N GLU A 62 -3.24 -10.77 12.69
CA GLU A 62 -3.94 -10.84 13.98
C GLU A 62 -3.79 -12.20 14.65
N ASP A 63 -3.94 -13.29 13.89
CA ASP A 63 -3.72 -14.64 14.40
C ASP A 63 -2.28 -14.85 14.88
N TYR A 64 -1.29 -14.30 14.16
CA TYR A 64 0.12 -14.43 14.54
C TYR A 64 0.47 -13.61 15.79
N PHE A 65 0.12 -12.33 15.85
CA PHE A 65 0.48 -11.44 16.96
C PHE A 65 -0.32 -11.71 18.25
N ASN A 66 -1.42 -12.45 18.18
CA ASN A 66 -2.17 -12.91 19.36
C ASN A 66 -1.68 -14.23 19.96
N LYS A 67 -0.69 -14.90 19.34
CA LYS A 67 -0.06 -16.09 19.92
C LYS A 67 0.76 -15.72 21.15
N LYS A 68 0.61 -16.49 22.24
CA LYS A 68 1.30 -16.22 23.51
C LYS A 68 2.81 -16.28 23.37
N GLU A 69 3.31 -17.25 22.62
CA GLU A 69 4.74 -17.42 22.33
C GLU A 69 5.31 -16.26 21.52
N VAL A 70 4.52 -15.71 20.58
CA VAL A 70 4.89 -14.54 19.78
C VAL A 70 4.93 -13.30 20.69
N GLN A 71 3.87 -13.05 21.47
CA GLN A 71 3.84 -11.95 22.42
C GLN A 71 5.01 -12.01 23.40
N LYS A 72 5.30 -13.19 23.95
CA LYS A 72 6.45 -13.41 24.84
C LYS A 72 7.78 -13.08 24.13
N ALA A 73 7.97 -13.50 22.87
CA ALA A 73 9.17 -13.22 22.10
C ALA A 73 9.36 -11.73 21.78
N PHE A 74 8.27 -10.98 21.59
CA PHE A 74 8.29 -9.53 21.41
C PHE A 74 8.34 -8.75 22.74
N HIS A 75 8.35 -9.44 23.88
CA HIS A 75 8.19 -8.84 25.21
C HIS A 75 6.92 -7.96 25.30
N ALA A 76 5.86 -8.36 24.61
CA ALA A 76 4.53 -7.76 24.68
C ALA A 76 3.65 -8.59 25.62
N ASN A 77 2.74 -7.94 26.36
CA ASN A 77 1.83 -8.63 27.30
C ASN A 77 2.58 -9.58 28.27
N VAL A 78 3.75 -9.14 28.77
CA VAL A 78 4.75 -9.97 29.46
C VAL A 78 4.19 -10.66 30.70
N VAL A 79 3.28 -9.99 31.41
CA VAL A 79 2.44 -10.63 32.40
C VAL A 79 1.22 -11.13 31.65
N SER A 80 1.18 -12.43 31.33
CA SER A 80 0.09 -13.05 30.56
C SER A 80 -1.26 -12.72 31.20
N GLY A 81 -2.05 -11.85 30.56
CA GLY A 81 -3.34 -11.37 31.07
C GLY A 81 -3.34 -9.96 31.64
N SER A 82 -2.20 -9.25 31.63
CA SER A 82 -2.08 -7.84 32.03
C SER A 82 -2.75 -6.87 31.05
N LEU A 83 -2.82 -7.24 29.78
CA LEU A 83 -3.57 -6.52 28.77
C LEU A 83 -4.91 -7.24 28.54
N PRO A 84 -6.05 -6.61 28.86
CA PRO A 84 -7.37 -7.24 28.74
C PRO A 84 -7.87 -7.32 27.29
N VAL A 85 -7.07 -6.90 26.31
CA VAL A 85 -7.49 -6.74 24.91
C VAL A 85 -6.57 -7.54 23.99
N LYS A 86 -7.17 -8.18 22.98
CA LYS A 86 -6.42 -8.80 21.88
C LYS A 86 -5.72 -7.72 21.05
N TRP A 87 -4.62 -8.09 20.42
CA TRP A 87 -4.00 -7.26 19.40
C TRP A 87 -4.87 -7.24 18.14
N HIS A 88 -5.06 -6.07 17.55
CA HIS A 88 -5.77 -5.86 16.29
C HIS A 88 -4.94 -4.95 15.39
N VAL A 89 -5.13 -5.04 14.06
CA VAL A 89 -4.40 -4.22 13.09
C VAL A 89 -4.71 -2.73 13.26
N CYS A 90 -5.97 -2.41 13.58
CA CYS A 90 -6.47 -1.06 13.83
C CYS A 90 -7.30 -1.01 15.12
N SER A 91 -7.44 0.18 15.70
CA SER A 91 -8.30 0.42 16.87
C SER A 91 -9.48 1.31 16.51
N ASP A 92 -10.65 0.71 16.28
CA ASP A 92 -11.89 1.44 15.98
C ASP A 92 -12.32 2.41 17.09
N PRO A 93 -12.17 2.09 18.40
CA PRO A 93 -12.47 3.06 19.46
C PRO A 93 -11.63 4.33 19.37
N ILE A 94 -10.33 4.20 19.05
CA ILE A 94 -9.46 5.36 18.85
C ILE A 94 -9.93 6.14 17.62
N LEU A 95 -10.17 5.47 16.50
CA LEU A 95 -10.64 6.11 15.26
C LEU A 95 -11.95 6.90 15.48
N ASN A 96 -12.92 6.31 16.18
CA ASN A 96 -14.22 6.92 16.43
C ASN A 96 -14.18 8.06 17.45
N SER A 97 -13.18 8.09 18.33
CA SER A 97 -13.00 9.14 19.33
C SER A 97 -12.10 10.29 18.88
N TYR A 98 -11.35 10.12 17.78
CA TYR A 98 -10.41 11.11 17.28
C TYR A 98 -11.15 12.31 16.67
N ASN A 99 -11.01 13.49 17.27
CA ASN A 99 -11.76 14.69 16.90
C ASN A 99 -10.87 15.84 16.36
N PHE A 100 -9.58 15.58 16.15
CA PHE A 100 -8.64 16.58 15.67
C PHE A 100 -8.38 16.40 14.17
N SER A 101 -8.36 17.49 13.43
CA SER A 101 -8.04 17.51 12.00
C SER A 101 -7.50 18.88 11.61
N VAL A 102 -6.65 18.92 10.60
CA VAL A 102 -6.23 20.17 9.96
C VAL A 102 -6.67 20.15 8.51
N PHE A 103 -7.10 21.30 8.00
CA PHE A 103 -7.52 21.41 6.61
C PHE A 103 -6.38 21.13 5.62
N SER A 104 -5.15 21.49 5.97
CA SER A 104 -4.00 21.35 5.08
C SER A 104 -2.68 21.17 5.81
N VAL A 105 -1.82 20.34 5.23
CA VAL A 105 -0.42 20.14 5.64
C VAL A 105 0.58 20.84 4.71
N LEU A 106 0.10 21.57 3.68
CA LEU A 106 0.96 22.32 2.74
C LEU A 106 1.91 23.32 3.41
N PRO A 107 1.52 24.04 4.49
CA PRO A 107 2.44 24.92 5.20
C PRO A 107 3.63 24.16 5.81
N ILE A 108 3.43 22.91 6.25
CA ILE A 108 4.49 22.05 6.79
C ILE A 108 5.45 21.66 5.67
N TYR A 109 4.94 21.17 4.54
CA TYR A 109 5.76 20.88 3.36
C TYR A 109 6.60 22.08 2.92
N SER A 110 5.99 23.26 2.87
CA SER A 110 6.69 24.51 2.51
C SER A 110 7.85 24.82 3.47
N LYS A 111 7.67 24.59 4.78
CA LYS A 111 8.71 24.80 5.79
C LYS A 111 9.85 23.79 5.63
N LEU A 112 9.55 22.51 5.43
CA LEU A 112 10.55 21.45 5.27
C LEU A 112 11.37 21.63 3.99
N ILE A 113 10.72 22.02 2.89
CA ILE A 113 11.38 22.32 1.61
C ILE A 113 12.34 23.51 1.76
N LYS A 114 11.89 24.60 2.41
CA LYS A 114 12.74 25.78 2.67
C LYS A 114 13.93 25.46 3.57
N ALA A 115 13.80 24.48 4.46
CA ALA A 115 14.89 23.99 5.31
C ALA A 115 15.89 23.10 4.55
N GLY A 116 15.67 22.83 3.26
CA GLY A 116 16.55 22.00 2.44
C GLY A 116 16.37 20.49 2.65
N LEU A 117 15.29 20.05 3.30
CA LEU A 117 15.01 18.63 3.46
C LEU A 117 14.55 18.01 2.14
N ARG A 118 15.01 16.78 1.88
CA ARG A 118 14.59 15.98 0.73
C ARG A 118 13.18 15.45 0.99
N VAL A 119 12.21 15.88 0.18
CA VAL A 119 10.81 15.46 0.31
C VAL A 119 10.37 14.69 -0.92
N TRP A 120 9.91 13.45 -0.73
CA TRP A 120 9.25 12.66 -1.76
C TRP A 120 7.81 12.36 -1.32
N LEU A 121 6.87 12.51 -2.25
CA LEU A 121 5.51 11.97 -2.11
C LEU A 121 5.36 10.86 -3.14
N TYR A 122 4.93 9.68 -2.71
CA TYR A 122 4.60 8.59 -3.63
C TYR A 122 3.14 8.14 -3.45
N SER A 123 2.53 7.62 -4.51
CA SER A 123 1.15 7.15 -4.51
C SER A 123 0.97 5.96 -5.47
N GLY A 124 0.25 4.93 -5.05
CA GLY A 124 -0.16 3.84 -5.94
C GLY A 124 -1.32 4.29 -6.82
N ASP A 125 -1.24 4.06 -8.14
CA ASP A 125 -2.26 4.55 -9.08
C ASP A 125 -3.55 3.72 -9.15
N ALA A 126 -3.64 2.64 -8.36
CA ALA A 126 -4.86 1.86 -8.16
C ALA A 126 -5.53 2.11 -6.79
N ASP A 127 -5.03 3.07 -5.99
CA ASP A 127 -5.66 3.47 -4.73
C ASP A 127 -6.93 4.29 -4.98
N GLY A 128 -8.08 3.77 -4.56
CA GLY A 128 -9.37 4.48 -4.60
C GLY A 128 -9.64 5.32 -3.34
N ARG A 129 -8.90 5.11 -2.25
CA ARG A 129 -9.10 5.79 -0.96
C ARG A 129 -8.41 7.14 -0.93
N VAL A 130 -7.16 7.21 -1.40
CA VAL A 130 -6.38 8.46 -1.53
C VAL A 130 -5.75 8.51 -2.93
N PRO A 131 -6.54 8.81 -3.97
CA PRO A 131 -6.11 8.63 -5.35
C PRO A 131 -5.02 9.61 -5.78
N VAL A 132 -4.17 9.18 -6.72
CA VAL A 132 -3.05 9.95 -7.31
C VAL A 132 -3.46 11.37 -7.71
N ILE A 133 -4.68 11.56 -8.24
CA ILE A 133 -5.15 12.88 -8.66
C ILE A 133 -5.24 13.88 -7.50
N GLY A 134 -5.68 13.44 -6.31
CA GLY A 134 -5.73 14.26 -5.11
C GLY A 134 -4.33 14.62 -4.62
N SER A 135 -3.42 13.65 -4.59
CA SER A 135 -2.01 13.89 -4.27
C SER A 135 -1.35 14.87 -5.24
N ARG A 136 -1.67 14.76 -6.55
CA ARG A 136 -1.14 15.66 -7.58
C ARG A 136 -1.60 17.10 -7.35
N TYR A 137 -2.90 17.32 -7.11
CA TYR A 137 -3.41 18.66 -6.80
C TYR A 137 -2.79 19.24 -5.52
N CYS A 138 -2.53 18.40 -4.51
CA CYS A 138 -1.82 18.81 -3.30
C CYS A 138 -0.41 19.33 -3.61
N VAL A 139 0.37 18.60 -4.42
CA VAL A 139 1.72 19.01 -4.82
C VAL A 139 1.70 20.27 -5.70
N GLU A 140 0.79 20.34 -6.68
CA GLU A 140 0.68 21.49 -7.59
C GLU A 140 0.27 22.77 -6.84
N ALA A 141 -0.52 22.66 -5.76
CA ALA A 141 -0.89 23.80 -4.92
C ALA A 141 0.29 24.47 -4.20
N LEU A 142 1.44 23.78 -4.06
CA LEU A 142 2.68 24.38 -3.54
C LEU A 142 3.33 25.36 -4.53
N LYS A 143 2.92 25.35 -5.81
CA LYS A 143 3.45 26.22 -6.87
C LYS A 143 4.98 26.16 -6.99
N LEU A 144 5.56 24.99 -6.74
CA LEU A 144 6.99 24.78 -6.89
C LEU A 144 7.39 24.85 -8.36
N ARG A 145 8.60 25.36 -8.62
CA ARG A 145 9.15 25.36 -9.98
C ARG A 145 9.46 23.93 -10.41
N MET A 146 8.99 23.54 -11.60
CA MET A 146 9.29 22.22 -12.17
C MET A 146 10.79 22.14 -12.52
N LYS A 147 11.41 21.03 -12.13
CA LYS A 147 12.80 20.68 -12.44
C LYS A 147 12.86 19.69 -13.60
N THR A 148 12.04 18.66 -13.55
CA THR A 148 11.95 17.62 -14.59
C THR A 148 10.49 17.34 -14.88
N GLN A 149 10.12 17.27 -16.16
CA GLN A 149 8.75 17.00 -16.58
C GLN A 149 8.31 15.58 -16.21
N TRP A 150 6.99 15.40 -16.15
CA TRP A 150 6.35 14.12 -15.88
C TRP A 150 6.80 13.05 -16.86
N GLN A 151 7.47 12.00 -16.36
CA GLN A 151 8.08 10.98 -17.20
C GLN A 151 8.03 9.59 -16.54
N PRO A 152 8.12 8.50 -17.32
CA PRO A 152 8.15 7.15 -16.77
C PRO A 152 9.46 6.87 -16.02
N TRP A 153 9.36 6.02 -15.00
CA TRP A 153 10.52 5.34 -14.42
C TRP A 153 10.39 3.83 -14.59
N TYR A 154 11.53 3.14 -14.54
CA TYR A 154 11.63 1.75 -14.95
C TYR A 154 12.24 0.86 -13.88
N LEU A 155 11.75 -0.37 -13.81
CA LEU A 155 12.39 -1.50 -13.14
C LEU A 155 12.34 -2.68 -14.11
N ASP A 156 13.44 -3.41 -14.26
CA ASP A 156 13.53 -4.60 -15.13
C ASP A 156 12.98 -4.38 -16.56
N LYS A 157 13.28 -3.22 -17.14
CA LYS A 157 12.84 -2.80 -18.49
C LYS A 157 11.32 -2.64 -18.63
N GLN A 158 10.57 -2.59 -17.54
CA GLN A 158 9.13 -2.32 -17.49
C GLN A 158 8.87 -0.93 -16.91
N VAL A 159 7.79 -0.27 -17.37
CA VAL A 159 7.33 0.97 -16.77
C VAL A 159 6.69 0.66 -15.42
N SER A 160 7.37 1.03 -14.35
CA SER A 160 6.93 0.80 -12.97
C SER A 160 6.15 1.96 -12.37
N GLY A 161 6.10 3.08 -13.09
CA GLY A 161 5.29 4.23 -12.72
C GLY A 161 5.77 5.48 -13.43
N ARG A 162 5.41 6.64 -12.87
CA ARG A 162 5.82 7.95 -13.40
C ARG A 162 6.29 8.85 -12.26
N PHE A 163 7.05 9.87 -12.59
CA PHE A 163 7.46 10.86 -11.61
C PHE A 163 7.61 12.24 -12.24
N VAL A 164 7.53 13.26 -11.39
CA VAL A 164 7.85 14.65 -11.69
C VAL A 164 8.74 15.16 -10.58
N GLU A 165 9.74 15.96 -10.96
CA GLU A 165 10.58 16.64 -9.99
C GLU A 165 10.29 18.13 -10.01
N TYR A 166 10.17 18.70 -8.83
CA TYR A 166 10.20 20.12 -8.57
C TYR A 166 11.47 20.48 -7.81
N TYR A 167 11.82 21.75 -7.80
CA TYR A 167 12.85 22.23 -6.88
C TYR A 167 12.33 22.09 -5.44
N GLY A 168 12.88 21.13 -4.70
CA GLY A 168 12.55 20.86 -3.29
C GLY A 168 11.68 19.62 -3.05
N MET A 169 11.03 19.06 -4.06
CA MET A 169 10.12 17.93 -3.89
C MET A 169 10.03 17.06 -5.15
N SER A 170 9.88 15.75 -4.98
CA SER A 170 9.53 14.82 -6.06
C SER A 170 8.17 14.18 -5.78
N MET A 171 7.34 14.05 -6.82
CA MET A 171 6.14 13.23 -6.76
C MET A 171 6.33 12.00 -7.65
N VAL A 172 5.99 10.82 -7.12
CA VAL A 172 6.16 9.53 -7.79
C VAL A 172 4.85 8.75 -7.76
N THR A 173 4.53 8.07 -8.85
CA THR A 173 3.46 7.07 -8.88
C THR A 173 4.04 5.68 -9.04
N VAL A 174 3.35 4.68 -8.50
CA VAL A 174 3.66 3.26 -8.73
C VAL A 174 2.51 2.61 -9.47
N ARG A 175 2.82 2.09 -10.65
CA ARG A 175 1.84 1.54 -11.58
C ARG A 175 1.28 0.22 -11.06
N GLY A 176 -0.05 0.14 -10.98
CA GLY A 176 -0.79 -1.02 -10.51
C GLY A 176 -0.63 -1.31 -9.02
N ALA A 177 -0.16 -0.34 -8.23
CA ALA A 177 -0.12 -0.44 -6.78
C ALA A 177 -1.36 0.23 -6.19
N GLY A 178 -1.92 -0.37 -5.13
CA GLY A 178 -2.96 0.26 -4.31
C GLY A 178 -2.36 1.18 -3.24
N HIS A 179 -3.14 1.38 -2.17
CA HIS A 179 -2.80 2.19 -1.00
C HIS A 179 -1.53 1.68 -0.30
N LEU A 180 -1.38 0.36 -0.22
CA LEU A 180 -0.23 -0.30 0.39
C LEU A 180 0.80 -0.68 -0.67
N VAL A 181 1.48 0.33 -1.23
CA VAL A 181 2.45 0.13 -2.33
C VAL A 181 3.46 -1.01 -2.08
N PRO A 182 4.13 -1.14 -0.91
CA PRO A 182 5.08 -2.23 -0.68
C PRO A 182 4.44 -3.62 -0.63
N LEU A 183 3.14 -3.71 -0.31
CA LEU A 183 2.39 -4.96 -0.32
C LEU A 183 2.01 -5.36 -1.76
N ASN A 184 1.52 -4.42 -2.56
CA ASN A 184 1.08 -4.70 -3.93
C ASN A 184 2.25 -4.81 -4.92
N LYS A 185 3.31 -4.03 -4.71
CA LYS A 185 4.46 -3.87 -5.62
C LYS A 185 5.78 -3.82 -4.82
N PRO A 186 6.21 -4.95 -4.22
CA PRO A 186 7.34 -4.97 -3.29
C PRO A 186 8.68 -4.58 -3.93
N ALA A 187 8.93 -5.00 -5.18
CA ALA A 187 10.18 -4.68 -5.88
C ALA A 187 10.28 -3.18 -6.22
N GLU A 188 9.16 -2.60 -6.66
CA GLU A 188 9.01 -1.16 -6.88
C GLU A 188 9.14 -0.37 -5.58
N GLY A 189 8.46 -0.80 -4.51
CA GLY A 189 8.54 -0.17 -3.19
C GLY A 189 9.97 -0.16 -2.64
N LEU A 190 10.70 -1.27 -2.79
CA LEU A 190 12.11 -1.36 -2.42
C LEU A 190 12.99 -0.43 -3.28
N THR A 191 12.72 -0.35 -4.58
CA THR A 191 13.44 0.56 -5.48
C THR A 191 13.21 2.02 -5.08
N LEU A 192 11.98 2.41 -4.73
CA LEU A 192 11.66 3.76 -4.27
C LEU A 192 12.46 4.14 -3.02
N ILE A 193 12.42 3.32 -1.97
CA ILE A 193 13.09 3.66 -0.71
C ILE A 193 14.62 3.68 -0.88
N ASN A 194 15.19 2.74 -1.63
CA ASN A 194 16.63 2.72 -1.89
C ASN A 194 17.08 3.96 -2.67
N THR A 195 16.32 4.35 -3.70
CA THR A 195 16.62 5.54 -4.51
C THR A 195 16.53 6.81 -3.67
N PHE A 196 15.47 6.93 -2.85
CA PHE A 196 15.29 8.05 -1.93
C PHE A 196 16.45 8.18 -0.94
N LEU A 197 16.85 7.07 -0.30
CA LEU A 197 17.91 7.04 0.70
C LEU A 197 19.29 7.35 0.11
N ARG A 198 19.60 6.83 -1.08
CA ARG A 198 20.83 7.16 -1.82
C ARG A 198 20.82 8.57 -2.38
N GLY A 199 19.65 9.16 -2.46
CA GLY A 199 19.46 10.48 -2.98
C GLY A 199 19.63 10.60 -4.48
N GLU A 200 19.40 9.50 -5.18
CA GLU A 200 19.52 9.36 -6.63
C GLU A 200 18.19 9.73 -7.32
N GLN A 201 18.21 9.78 -8.65
CA GLN A 201 17.00 9.90 -9.46
C GLN A 201 16.48 8.50 -9.78
N LEU A 202 15.16 8.35 -9.92
CA LEU A 202 14.58 7.09 -10.38
C LEU A 202 15.12 6.69 -11.77
N PRO A 203 15.27 5.39 -12.06
CA PRO A 203 15.80 4.93 -13.32
C PRO A 203 14.92 5.37 -14.51
N THR A 204 15.53 6.02 -15.50
CA THR A 204 14.89 6.42 -16.77
C THR A 204 15.61 5.80 -17.96
N HIS A 205 14.91 5.59 -19.08
CA HIS A 205 15.59 5.26 -20.34
C HIS A 205 16.43 6.47 -20.78
N GLY A 206 17.77 6.33 -20.73
CA GLY A 206 18.70 7.40 -21.12
C GLY A 206 19.97 7.48 -20.26
N ARG A 207 20.04 6.77 -19.13
CA ARG A 207 21.32 6.48 -18.47
C ARG A 207 21.70 5.03 -18.75
N THR A 208 22.53 4.85 -19.77
CA THR A 208 23.44 3.71 -19.83
C THR A 208 24.16 3.64 -18.49
N PHE A 209 23.97 2.56 -17.73
CA PHE A 209 25.00 2.14 -16.80
C PHE A 209 26.22 1.87 -17.68
N ILE A 210 27.13 2.83 -17.74
CA ILE A 210 28.49 2.52 -18.18
C ILE A 210 29.02 1.69 -17.02
N ASP A 211 29.11 0.38 -17.27
CA ASP A 211 29.81 -0.54 -16.39
C ASP A 211 31.15 0.08 -16.00
N GLY A 212 31.31 0.40 -14.72
CA GLY A 212 32.58 0.74 -14.13
C GLY A 212 33.43 -0.52 -14.01
N ALA A 213 33.90 -1.03 -15.15
CA ALA A 213 35.07 -1.87 -15.22
C ALA A 213 36.29 -0.94 -15.30
N VAL A 214 36.92 -0.63 -14.17
CA VAL A 214 38.31 -0.14 -14.13
C VAL A 214 38.97 -0.62 -12.84
N GLY A 215 40.07 -1.36 -12.98
CA GLY A 215 41.16 -1.46 -12.00
C GLY A 215 41.22 -2.76 -11.23
#